data_AF-A0A0R1ZFW0-F1
#
_entry.id   AF-A0A0R1ZFW0-F1
#
_cell.length_a   1.000
_cell.length_b   1.000
_cell.length_c   1.000
_cell.angle_alpha   90.00
_cell.angle_beta   90.00
_cell.angle_gamma   90.00
#
_symmetry.space_group_name_H-M   'P 1'
#
loop_
_entity.id
_entity.type
_entity.pdbx_description
1 polymer ?
#
loop_
_entity_poly.entity_id
_entity_poly.type
_entity_poly.pdbx_seq_one_letter_code
_entity_poly.pdbx_strand_id
1 'polypeptide(L)'
;MLQLIMWTNQPYCVYQQLKRDGTFNCDPHKSILLEEVNFQNAYQWMIDQMKSKVGDPPKNVKAPIWAWYRSKNYQHCRPDFRWAQDYEDEVCMEIDIPEEQVLLSEFEE
;
A
#
# COMPACT_ATOMS: atom_id res chain seq x y z
N MET A 1 -22.11 0.36 -1.26
CA MET A 1 -20.71 0.75 -1.53
C MET A 1 -20.01 -0.51 -1.99
N LEU A 2 -19.21 -0.44 -3.04
CA LEU A 2 -18.47 -1.59 -3.56
C LEU A 2 -17.23 -1.79 -2.68
N GLN A 3 -16.96 -3.04 -2.31
CA GLN A 3 -15.78 -3.43 -1.55
C GLN A 3 -14.73 -3.97 -2.52
N LEU A 4 -13.45 -3.71 -2.26
CA LEU A 4 -12.32 -4.27 -2.98
C LEU A 4 -11.51 -5.18 -2.05
N ILE A 5 -11.12 -6.34 -2.59
CA ILE A 5 -10.11 -7.21 -1.99
C ILE A 5 -8.76 -6.90 -2.63
N MET A 6 -7.80 -6.50 -1.80
CA MET A 6 -6.44 -6.17 -2.21
C MET A 6 -5.42 -6.89 -1.32
N TRP A 7 -4.17 -7.01 -1.79
CA TRP A 7 -3.11 -7.67 -1.02
C TRP A 7 -1.87 -6.79 -0.87
N THR A 8 -1.32 -6.69 0.34
CA THR A 8 -0.06 -5.98 0.61
C THR A 8 0.97 -6.97 1.15
N ASN A 9 2.21 -6.87 0.65
CA ASN A 9 3.35 -7.57 1.23
C ASN A 9 3.98 -6.67 2.28
N GLN A 10 4.20 -7.18 3.48
CA GLN A 10 4.81 -6.41 4.57
C GLN A 10 5.75 -7.31 5.38
N PRO A 11 6.73 -6.74 6.11
CA PRO A 11 7.45 -7.48 7.13
C PRO A 11 6.49 -8.06 8.17
N TYR A 12 6.76 -9.26 8.68
CA TYR A 12 5.91 -9.90 9.68
C TYR A 12 5.68 -9.03 10.94
N CYS A 13 6.64 -8.19 11.31
CA CYS A 13 6.51 -7.26 12.44
C CYS A 13 5.40 -6.20 12.23
N VAL A 14 5.05 -5.86 11.00
CA VAL A 14 3.92 -4.96 10.70
C VAL A 14 2.59 -5.66 11.02
N TYR A 15 2.45 -6.94 10.69
CA TYR A 15 1.28 -7.72 11.09
C TYR A 15 1.16 -7.81 12.61
N GLN A 16 2.27 -8.03 13.31
CA GLN A 16 2.29 -8.02 14.77
C GLN A 16 1.89 -6.65 15.34
N GLN A 17 2.35 -5.55 14.73
CA GLN A 17 1.95 -4.20 15.10
C GLN A 17 0.44 -3.98 14.89
N LEU A 18 -0.10 -4.36 13.74
CA LEU A 18 -1.53 -4.27 13.45
C LEU A 18 -2.37 -5.06 14.47
N LYS A 19 -1.93 -6.27 14.84
CA LYS A 19 -2.61 -7.09 15.86
C LYS A 19 -2.59 -6.44 17.24
N ARG A 20 -1.51 -5.76 17.60
CA ARG A 20 -1.34 -5.12 18.91
C ARG A 20 -2.04 -3.76 19.00
N ASP A 21 -1.86 -2.93 17.99
CA ASP A 21 -2.20 -1.50 18.02
C ASP A 21 -3.48 -1.18 17.23
N GLY A 22 -3.98 -2.14 16.44
CA GLY A 22 -5.16 -1.99 15.57
C GLY A 22 -4.93 -1.08 14.35
N THR A 23 -3.79 -0.40 14.28
CA THR A 23 -3.44 0.52 13.20
C THR A 23 -1.96 0.42 12.86
N PHE A 24 -1.63 0.73 11.61
CA PHE A 24 -0.26 0.88 11.13
C PHE A 24 -0.22 2.07 10.19
N ASN A 25 0.81 2.90 10.35
CA ASN A 25 1.12 3.99 9.44
C ASN A 25 2.55 3.80 8.96
N CYS A 26 2.80 4.07 7.69
CA CYS A 26 4.15 4.03 7.13
C CYS A 26 5.06 4.99 7.92
N ASP A 27 6.22 4.49 8.33
CA ASP A 27 7.33 5.30 8.84
C ASP A 27 8.18 5.73 7.64
N PRO A 28 8.17 7.02 7.24
CA PRO A 28 8.87 7.48 6.05
C PRO A 28 10.37 7.19 6.07
N HIS A 29 10.98 7.14 7.26
CA HIS A 29 12.42 6.84 7.42
C HIS A 29 12.78 5.38 7.12
N LYS A 30 11.79 4.51 6.97
CA LYS A 30 11.97 3.10 6.60
C LYS A 30 11.62 2.83 5.13
N SER A 31 11.21 3.86 4.38
CA SER A 31 10.82 3.72 2.99
C SER A 31 11.91 4.27 2.07
N ILE A 32 12.73 3.35 1.54
CA ILE A 32 13.86 3.69 0.65
C ILE A 32 13.37 4.53 -0.54
N LEU A 33 12.23 4.17 -1.12
CA LEU A 33 11.67 4.86 -2.29
C LEU A 33 11.18 6.29 -1.97
N LEU A 34 10.87 6.63 -0.72
CA LEU A 34 10.51 8.01 -0.36
C LEU A 34 11.73 8.94 -0.32
N GLU A 35 12.94 8.40 -0.16
CA GLU A 35 14.18 9.18 -0.13
C GLU A 35 14.71 9.47 -1.55
N GLU A 36 14.27 8.72 -2.55
CA GLU A 36 14.71 8.87 -3.94
C GLU A 36 13.97 10.01 -4.67
N VAL A 37 14.72 10.97 -5.21
CA VAL A 37 14.17 12.21 -5.83
C VAL A 37 13.14 11.96 -6.93
N ASN A 38 13.38 10.97 -7.79
CA ASN A 38 12.45 10.66 -8.89
C ASN A 38 11.10 10.13 -8.36
N PHE A 39 11.13 9.39 -7.25
CA PHE A 39 9.94 8.86 -6.63
C PHE A 39 9.20 9.93 -5.81
N GLN A 40 9.90 10.91 -5.20
CA GLN A 40 9.26 11.97 -4.42
C GLN A 40 8.14 12.70 -5.20
N ASN A 41 8.39 13.07 -6.45
CA ASN A 41 7.39 13.75 -7.29
C ASN A 41 6.19 12.84 -7.59
N ALA A 42 6.43 11.57 -7.90
CA ALA A 42 5.37 10.60 -8.17
C ALA A 42 4.52 10.33 -6.92
N TYR A 43 5.16 10.17 -5.75
CA TYR A 43 4.48 10.00 -4.48
C TYR A 43 3.67 11.25 -4.09
N GLN A 44 4.21 12.44 -4.31
CA GLN A 44 3.49 13.68 -4.05
C GLN A 44 2.22 13.77 -4.92
N TRP A 45 2.34 13.46 -6.21
CA TRP A 45 1.18 13.40 -7.10
C TRP A 45 0.13 12.38 -6.61
N MET A 46 0.56 11.17 -6.25
CA MET A 46 -0.34 10.13 -5.70
C MET A 46 -1.05 10.58 -4.42
N ILE A 47 -0.33 11.26 -3.51
CA ILE A 47 -0.91 11.83 -2.28
C ILE A 47 -1.99 12.85 -2.61
N ASP A 48 -1.74 13.73 -3.58
CA ASP A 48 -2.71 14.75 -3.98
C ASP A 48 -3.95 14.14 -4.65
N GLN A 49 -3.78 13.08 -5.45
CA GLN A 49 -4.90 12.31 -5.99
C GLN A 49 -5.72 11.63 -4.89
N MET A 50 -5.06 11.02 -3.88
CA MET A 50 -5.76 10.44 -2.74
C MET A 50 -6.52 11.48 -1.94
N LYS A 51 -5.94 12.66 -1.70
CA LYS A 51 -6.65 13.75 -1.01
C LYS A 51 -7.89 14.22 -1.77
N SER A 52 -7.80 14.31 -3.09
CA SER A 52 -8.92 14.68 -3.95
C SER A 52 -10.06 13.65 -3.90
N LYS A 53 -9.72 12.35 -3.90
CA LYS A 53 -10.70 11.25 -3.93
C LYS A 53 -11.27 10.89 -2.54
N VAL A 54 -10.38 10.71 -1.57
CA VAL A 54 -10.68 10.13 -0.24
C VAL A 54 -10.81 11.21 0.84
N GLY A 55 -10.12 12.35 0.67
CA GLY A 55 -10.02 13.41 1.65
C GLY A 55 -8.67 13.45 2.37
N ASP A 56 -8.54 14.36 3.33
CA ASP A 56 -7.28 14.54 4.07
C ASP A 56 -6.91 13.30 4.91
N PRO A 57 -5.62 12.93 4.94
CA PRO A 57 -5.18 11.77 5.69
C PRO A 57 -5.25 12.04 7.21
N PRO A 58 -5.31 10.97 8.04
CA PRO A 58 -5.23 11.12 9.49
C PRO A 58 -3.96 11.83 9.95
N LYS A 59 -4.00 12.40 11.17
CA LYS A 59 -2.85 13.09 11.77
C LYS A 59 -1.64 12.16 11.80
N ASN A 60 -0.50 12.68 11.32
CA ASN A 60 0.80 11.99 11.23
C ASN A 60 0.93 10.94 10.11
N VAL A 61 -0.07 10.75 9.25
CA VAL A 61 0.08 9.93 8.04
C VAL A 61 0.72 10.78 6.94
N LYS A 62 1.84 10.29 6.39
CA LYS A 62 2.67 11.04 5.42
C LYS A 62 2.66 10.46 4.02
N ALA A 63 2.40 9.16 3.89
CA ALA A 63 2.44 8.45 2.63
C ALA A 63 1.34 7.37 2.59
N PRO A 64 0.87 6.99 1.40
CA PRO A 64 -0.06 5.89 1.24
C PRO A 64 0.58 4.53 1.55
N ILE A 65 -0.26 3.52 1.75
CA ILE A 65 0.16 2.12 1.75
C ILE A 65 -0.16 1.51 0.39
N TRP A 66 0.82 0.85 -0.21
CA TRP A 66 0.63 0.16 -1.48
C TRP A 66 0.02 -1.23 -1.27
N ALA A 67 -0.94 -1.56 -2.12
CA ALA A 67 -1.56 -2.87 -2.19
C ALA A 67 -1.87 -3.22 -3.65
N TRP A 68 -1.86 -4.50 -3.94
CA TRP A 68 -2.15 -5.06 -5.26
C TRP A 68 -3.63 -5.39 -5.36
N TYR A 69 -4.32 -4.72 -6.29
CA TYR A 69 -5.66 -5.12 -6.70
C TYR A 69 -5.62 -6.20 -7.79
N ARG A 70 -4.73 -6.07 -8.77
CA ARG A 70 -4.48 -7.08 -9.80
C ARG A 70 -2.99 -7.35 -9.84
N SER A 71 -2.61 -8.60 -10.06
CA SER A 71 -1.22 -9.00 -10.28
C SER A 71 -1.08 -9.65 -11.66
N LYS A 72 0.07 -10.28 -11.94
CA LYS A 72 0.45 -11.00 -13.18
C LYS A 72 -0.69 -11.19 -14.20
N ASN A 73 -0.50 -10.64 -15.40
CA ASN A 73 -1.48 -10.70 -16.50
C ASN A 73 -2.84 -10.07 -16.17
N TYR A 74 -2.85 -9.01 -15.35
CA TYR A 74 -4.07 -8.28 -14.97
C TYR A 74 -5.13 -9.12 -14.26
N GLN A 75 -4.74 -10.24 -13.64
CA GLN A 75 -5.66 -11.11 -12.93
C GLN A 75 -5.90 -10.61 -11.51
N HIS A 76 -7.17 -10.57 -11.11
CA HIS A 76 -7.56 -10.36 -9.72
C HIS A 76 -7.47 -11.68 -8.96
N CYS A 77 -6.26 -12.02 -8.54
CA CYS A 77 -5.98 -13.20 -7.75
C CYS A 77 -4.91 -12.88 -6.71
N ARG A 78 -4.97 -13.59 -5.56
CA ARG A 78 -3.98 -13.41 -4.49
C ARG A 78 -2.58 -13.68 -5.05
N PRO A 79 -1.69 -12.66 -5.05
CA PRO A 79 -0.32 -12.85 -5.51
C PRO A 79 0.45 -13.73 -4.52
N ASP A 80 1.37 -14.51 -5.05
CA ASP A 80 2.41 -15.18 -4.27
C ASP A 80 3.63 -14.26 -4.27
N PHE A 81 3.91 -13.57 -3.15
CA PHE A 81 5.03 -12.60 -3.03
C PHE A 81 6.41 -13.24 -2.82
N ARG A 82 6.50 -14.56 -2.62
CA ARG A 82 7.78 -15.27 -2.40
C ARG A 82 8.77 -15.18 -3.56
N TRP A 83 8.31 -14.79 -4.75
CA TRP A 83 9.13 -14.49 -5.93
C TRP A 83 10.00 -13.22 -5.80
N ALA A 84 9.59 -12.24 -4.99
CA ALA A 84 10.31 -10.97 -4.83
C ALA A 84 11.29 -11.02 -3.64
N GLN A 85 10.92 -11.73 -2.56
CA GLN A 85 11.70 -11.79 -1.31
C GLN A 85 12.05 -10.40 -0.77
N ASP A 86 11.05 -9.53 -0.66
CA ASP A 86 11.24 -8.12 -0.25
C ASP A 86 11.76 -8.02 1.20
N TYR A 87 11.42 -9.01 2.05
CA TYR A 87 11.81 -9.05 3.46
C TYR A 87 12.26 -10.47 3.88
N GLU A 88 13.08 -10.54 4.93
CA GLU A 88 13.54 -11.82 5.52
C GLU A 88 12.38 -12.65 6.09
N ASP A 89 11.44 -11.98 6.75
CA ASP A 89 10.19 -12.55 7.24
C ASP A 89 9.03 -11.67 6.77
N GLU A 90 8.23 -12.19 5.83
CA GLU A 90 7.19 -11.45 5.12
C GLU A 90 5.81 -12.11 5.25
N VAL A 91 4.78 -11.28 5.18
CA VAL A 91 3.39 -11.72 5.24
C VAL A 91 2.57 -11.01 4.15
N CYS A 92 1.82 -11.82 3.40
CA CYS A 92 0.80 -11.34 2.49
C CYS A 92 -0.50 -11.11 3.28
N MET A 93 -0.87 -9.85 3.46
CA MET A 93 -2.12 -9.47 4.13
C MET A 93 -3.19 -9.14 3.09
N GLU A 94 -4.37 -9.74 3.25
CA GLU A 94 -5.57 -9.40 2.49
C GLU A 94 -6.33 -8.27 3.19
N ILE A 95 -6.76 -7.28 2.43
CA ILE A 95 -7.46 -6.09 2.88
C ILE A 95 -8.81 -6.05 2.17
N ASP A 96 -9.89 -5.97 2.94
CA ASP A 96 -11.26 -5.71 2.48
C ASP A 96 -11.60 -4.24 2.81
N ILE A 97 -11.69 -3.40 1.78
CA ILE A 97 -11.80 -1.95 1.92
C ILE A 97 -12.81 -1.36 0.91
N PRO A 98 -13.57 -0.30 1.26
CA PRO A 98 -14.45 0.35 0.31
C PRO A 98 -13.68 0.96 -0.87
N GLU A 99 -14.21 0.79 -2.09
CA GLU A 99 -13.59 1.29 -3.32
C GLU A 99 -13.33 2.80 -3.29
N GLU A 100 -14.21 3.57 -2.65
CA GLU A 100 -14.05 5.01 -2.51
C GLU A 100 -12.82 5.41 -1.69
N GLN A 101 -12.30 4.52 -0.84
CA GLN A 101 -11.09 4.76 -0.04
C GLN A 101 -9.79 4.33 -0.75
N VAL A 102 -9.89 3.83 -1.98
CA VAL A 102 -8.74 3.31 -2.74
C VAL A 102 -8.46 4.19 -3.95
N LEU A 103 -7.21 4.60 -4.14
CA LEU A 103 -6.75 5.14 -5.42
C LEU A 103 -6.13 4.00 -6.23
N LEU A 104 -6.83 3.55 -7.28
CA LEU A 104 -6.27 2.59 -8.22
C LEU A 104 -5.34 3.32 -9.19
N SER A 105 -4.11 2.84 -9.30
CA SER A 105 -3.14 3.27 -10.29
C SER A 105 -2.62 2.06 -11.07
N GLU A 106 -2.28 2.28 -12.32
CA GLU A 106 -1.59 1.32 -13.17
C GLU A 106 -0.26 1.94 -13.58
N PHE A 107 0.76 1.10 -13.69
CA PHE A 107 1.99 1.47 -14.37
C PHE A 107 1.88 0.89 -15.78
N GLU A 108 1.75 1.75 -16.79
CA GLU A 108 2.01 1.34 -18.18
C GLU A 108 3.53 1.08 -18.31
N GLU A 109 3.91 -0.02 -18.96
CA GLU A 109 5.23 -0.15 -19.60
C GLU A 109 5.17 0.40 -21.03
#